data_AF-A0A2N2SJ63-F1
#
_entry.id   AF-A0A2N2SJ63-F1
#
_cell.length_a   1.000
_cell.length_b   1.000
_cell.length_c   1.000
_cell.angle_alpha   90.00
_cell.angle_beta   90.00
_cell.angle_gamma   90.00
#
_symmetry.space_group_name_H-M   'P 1'
#
loop_
_entity.id
_entity.type
_entity.pdbx_description
1 polymer ?
#
loop_
_entity_poly.entity_id
_entity_poly.type
_entity_poly.pdbx_seq_one_letter_code
_entity_poly.pdbx_strand_id
1 'polypeptide(L)'
;TFSGDYARKRGQPVVYITERCVFELGEHGLVLTEVAPGIDVERDILAHMGFRPAITENLRTMDERIFRNEPMGLREILLSIPLERRLCYDPQQDLFFVNFEGMSIRSAKEIDRIREQVEVCLAPVGHRVAAIVNYDNFSITPELLEPYAEMVRGLVHRHYTAVTRYTTSTFLRARLGDALANREIAPHLFADPASAMAKLEALNGGEKQ
;
A
#
# COMPACT_ATOMS: atom_id res chain seq x y z
N THR A 1 -24.39 -27.98 13.07
CA THR A 1 -23.86 -27.84 14.45
C THR A 1 -22.35 -27.75 14.37
N PHE A 2 -21.74 -26.73 14.98
CA PHE A 2 -20.28 -26.56 15.02
C PHE A 2 -19.71 -27.32 16.24
N SER A 3 -18.65 -28.11 16.05
CA SER A 3 -17.98 -28.85 17.12
C SER A 3 -16.63 -28.21 17.44
N GLY A 4 -16.58 -27.41 18.52
CA GLY A 4 -15.35 -26.76 18.98
C GLY A 4 -14.23 -27.74 19.32
N ASP A 5 -14.57 -28.90 19.90
CA ASP A 5 -13.59 -29.94 20.20
C ASP A 5 -12.92 -30.53 18.96
N TYR A 6 -13.68 -30.68 17.86
CA TYR A 6 -13.13 -31.16 16.59
C TYR A 6 -12.22 -30.12 15.94
N ALA A 7 -12.61 -28.84 15.97
CA ALA A 7 -11.81 -27.74 15.44
C ALA A 7 -10.49 -27.57 16.21
N ARG A 8 -10.52 -27.66 17.55
CA ARG A 8 -9.33 -27.63 18.41
C ARG A 8 -8.36 -28.76 18.08
N LYS A 9 -8.85 -29.99 17.91
CA LYS A 9 -8.01 -31.16 17.56
C LYS A 9 -7.31 -31.02 16.19
N ARG A 10 -7.85 -30.19 15.30
CA ARG A 10 -7.27 -29.92 13.97
C ARG A 10 -6.38 -28.67 13.92
N GLY A 11 -6.23 -27.95 15.03
CA GLY A 11 -5.51 -26.67 15.04
C GLY A 11 -6.15 -25.62 14.14
N GLN A 12 -7.45 -25.74 13.86
CA GLN A 12 -8.16 -24.77 13.03
C GLN A 12 -8.41 -23.51 13.86
N PRO A 13 -8.03 -22.31 13.38
CA PRO A 13 -8.32 -21.07 14.09
C PRO A 13 -9.83 -20.84 14.11
N VAL A 14 -10.38 -20.60 15.31
CA VAL A 14 -11.81 -20.34 15.54
C VAL A 14 -11.92 -19.04 16.33
N VAL A 15 -12.72 -18.12 15.79
CA VAL A 15 -12.98 -16.81 16.39
C VAL A 15 -14.48 -16.67 16.64
N TYR A 16 -14.86 -16.24 17.84
CA TYR A 16 -16.22 -15.93 18.25
C TYR A 16 -16.34 -14.42 18.44
N ILE A 17 -17.11 -13.76 17.59
CA ILE A 17 -17.25 -12.30 17.60
C ILE A 17 -18.64 -11.96 18.10
N THR A 18 -18.71 -11.06 19.08
CA THR A 18 -19.95 -10.50 19.63
C THR A 18 -19.94 -8.97 19.52
N GLU A 19 -21.04 -8.33 19.88
CA GLU A 19 -21.10 -6.87 19.98
C GLU A 19 -20.23 -6.30 21.12
N ARG A 20 -19.79 -7.12 22.09
CA ARG A 20 -19.03 -6.67 23.27
C ARG A 20 -17.56 -7.10 23.25
N CYS A 21 -17.24 -8.19 22.58
CA CYS A 21 -15.92 -8.80 22.63
C CYS A 21 -15.68 -9.87 21.56
N VAL A 22 -14.40 -10.21 21.37
CA VAL A 22 -13.91 -11.30 20.54
C VAL A 22 -13.25 -12.35 21.43
N PHE A 23 -13.61 -13.61 21.21
CA PHE A 23 -12.92 -14.77 21.79
C PHE A 23 -12.23 -15.59 20.71
N GLU A 24 -11.09 -16.17 21.04
CA GLU A 24 -10.42 -17.20 20.25
C GLU A 24 -10.48 -18.55 20.98
N LEU A 25 -10.51 -19.65 20.22
CA LEU A 25 -10.40 -20.98 20.78
C LEU A 25 -8.93 -21.34 21.03
N GLY A 26 -8.48 -21.24 22.28
CA GLY A 26 -7.15 -21.67 22.73
C GLY A 26 -7.09 -23.15 23.14
N GLU A 27 -5.92 -23.60 23.57
CA GLU A 27 -5.69 -25.00 23.97
C GLU A 27 -6.60 -25.45 25.12
N HIS A 28 -6.84 -24.55 26.08
CA HIS A 28 -7.59 -24.80 27.31
C HIS A 28 -9.02 -24.25 27.32
N GLY A 29 -9.50 -23.68 26.22
CA GLY A 29 -10.84 -23.11 26.11
C GLY A 29 -10.85 -21.73 25.46
N LEU A 30 -11.90 -20.94 25.70
CA LEU A 30 -12.00 -19.59 25.15
C LEU A 30 -10.98 -18.64 25.79
N VAL A 31 -10.36 -17.84 24.94
CA VAL A 31 -9.47 -16.74 25.32
C VAL A 31 -10.12 -15.44 24.85
N LEU A 32 -10.37 -14.50 25.76
CA LEU A 32 -10.81 -13.15 25.43
C LEU A 32 -9.63 -12.39 24.81
N THR A 33 -9.77 -11.96 23.55
CA THR A 33 -8.69 -11.33 22.78
C THR A 33 -8.97 -9.88 22.40
N GLU A 34 -10.23 -9.49 22.25
CA GLU A 34 -10.61 -8.10 22.01
C GLU A 34 -11.87 -7.70 22.79
N VAL A 35 -11.96 -6.42 23.17
CA VAL A 35 -13.13 -5.82 23.82
C VAL A 35 -13.63 -4.60 23.06
N ALA A 36 -14.95 -4.43 22.97
CA ALA A 36 -15.53 -3.27 22.32
C ALA A 36 -15.16 -1.98 23.07
N PRO A 37 -15.02 -0.83 22.37
CA PRO A 37 -14.71 0.44 23.02
C PRO A 37 -15.71 0.79 24.12
N GLY A 38 -15.22 1.17 25.30
CA GLY A 38 -16.06 1.57 26.45
C GLY A 38 -16.69 0.43 27.26
N ILE A 39 -16.42 -0.83 26.91
CA ILE A 39 -16.88 -2.01 27.66
C ILE A 39 -15.95 -2.29 28.84
N ASP A 40 -16.54 -2.54 30.02
CA ASP A 40 -15.86 -3.03 31.21
C ASP A 40 -15.85 -4.57 31.23
N VAL A 41 -14.67 -5.18 31.31
CA VAL A 41 -14.52 -6.65 31.18
C VAL A 41 -15.30 -7.40 32.26
N GLU A 42 -15.21 -6.97 33.52
CA GLU A 42 -15.84 -7.70 34.62
C GLU A 42 -17.36 -7.52 34.58
N ARG A 43 -17.83 -6.28 34.45
CA ARG A 43 -19.25 -5.92 34.48
C ARG A 43 -20.01 -6.37 33.24
N ASP A 44 -19.47 -6.12 32.06
CA ASP A 44 -20.23 -6.21 30.80
C ASP A 44 -19.97 -7.53 30.04
N ILE A 45 -18.94 -8.31 30.43
CA ILE A 45 -18.63 -9.60 29.81
C ILE A 45 -18.67 -10.72 30.84
N LEU A 46 -17.75 -10.72 31.82
CA LEU A 46 -17.56 -11.86 32.71
C LEU A 46 -18.75 -12.11 33.64
N ALA A 47 -19.44 -11.07 34.11
CA ALA A 47 -20.66 -11.20 34.91
C ALA A 47 -21.82 -11.88 34.16
N HIS A 48 -21.75 -11.94 32.82
CA HIS A 48 -22.77 -12.56 31.97
C HIS A 48 -22.36 -13.97 31.48
N MET A 49 -21.22 -14.50 31.92
CA MET A 49 -20.72 -15.82 31.51
C MET A 49 -20.88 -16.86 32.63
N GLY A 50 -21.23 -18.09 32.26
CA GLY A 50 -21.30 -19.23 33.18
C GLY A 50 -19.92 -19.81 33.57
N PHE A 51 -18.84 -19.27 33.02
CA PHE A 51 -17.45 -19.65 33.29
C PHE A 51 -16.53 -18.46 33.03
N ARG A 52 -15.30 -18.51 33.54
CA ARG A 52 -14.30 -17.45 33.34
C ARG A 52 -13.32 -17.87 32.21
N PRO A 53 -13.36 -17.24 31.03
CA PRO A 53 -12.39 -17.49 29.97
C PRO A 53 -11.00 -17.01 30.40
N ALA A 54 -9.96 -17.50 29.71
CA ALA A 54 -8.64 -16.89 29.83
C ALA A 54 -8.68 -15.48 29.21
N ILE A 55 -7.88 -14.55 29.73
CA ILE A 55 -7.74 -13.21 29.16
C ILE A 55 -6.32 -13.11 28.64
N THR A 56 -6.16 -12.72 27.38
CA THR A 56 -4.83 -12.54 26.79
C THR A 56 -4.09 -11.38 27.47
N GLU A 57 -2.78 -11.50 27.64
CA GLU A 57 -1.94 -10.43 28.20
C GLU A 57 -1.96 -9.16 27.32
N ASN A 58 -2.17 -9.34 26.01
CA ASN A 58 -2.28 -8.25 25.04
C ASN A 58 -3.74 -8.02 24.64
N LEU A 59 -4.60 -7.74 25.63
CA LEU A 59 -6.02 -7.52 25.38
C LEU A 59 -6.19 -6.23 24.56
N ARG A 60 -6.76 -6.36 23.36
CA ARG A 60 -6.92 -5.22 22.44
C ARG A 60 -8.31 -4.64 22.50
N THR A 61 -8.43 -3.36 22.18
CA THR A 61 -9.72 -2.78 21.83
C THR A 61 -10.08 -3.18 20.40
N MET A 62 -11.32 -3.59 20.18
CA MET A 62 -11.85 -3.83 18.83
C MET A 62 -11.78 -2.55 18.00
N ASP A 63 -11.68 -2.69 16.68
CA ASP A 63 -11.62 -1.53 15.77
C ASP A 63 -12.84 -0.62 15.97
N GLU A 64 -12.62 0.59 16.48
CA GLU A 64 -13.68 1.55 16.81
C GLU A 64 -14.60 1.86 15.62
N ARG A 65 -14.10 1.72 14.39
CA ARG A 65 -14.89 1.97 13.17
C ARG A 65 -16.06 1.01 13.02
N ILE A 66 -15.99 -0.17 13.65
CA ILE A 66 -17.09 -1.15 13.70
C ILE A 66 -18.29 -0.57 14.48
N PHE A 67 -18.06 0.35 15.41
CA PHE A 67 -19.06 0.90 16.34
C PHE A 67 -19.56 2.30 15.96
N ARG A 68 -19.16 2.77 14.79
CA ARG A 68 -19.48 4.09 14.24
C ARG A 68 -20.48 3.95 13.09
N ASN A 69 -21.32 4.95 12.87
CA ASN A 69 -22.34 4.91 11.80
C ASN A 69 -21.76 5.29 10.42
N GLU A 70 -20.55 5.83 10.38
CA GLU A 70 -19.85 6.21 9.17
C GLU A 70 -19.29 4.97 8.43
N PRO A 71 -19.20 5.02 7.08
CA PRO A 71 -18.55 3.95 6.33
C PRO A 71 -17.11 3.70 6.79
N MET A 72 -16.76 2.43 7.00
CA MET A 72 -15.42 2.02 7.50
C MET A 72 -14.25 2.28 6.53
N GLY A 73 -14.52 2.62 5.26
CA GLY A 73 -13.50 2.80 4.22
C GLY A 73 -12.80 1.50 3.82
N LEU A 74 -13.49 0.36 3.89
CA LEU A 74 -12.90 -0.95 3.58
C LEU A 74 -12.43 -1.07 2.14
N ARG A 75 -13.07 -0.36 1.20
CA ARG A 75 -12.68 -0.40 -0.22
C ARG A 75 -11.26 0.11 -0.39
N GLU A 76 -10.93 1.24 0.22
CA GLU A 76 -9.59 1.82 0.17
C GLU A 76 -8.58 0.89 0.84
N ILE A 77 -8.95 0.24 1.95
CA ILE A 77 -8.05 -0.67 2.68
C ILE A 77 -7.78 -1.96 1.90
N LEU A 78 -8.83 -2.57 1.35
CA LEU A 78 -8.75 -3.87 0.67
C LEU A 78 -8.24 -3.76 -0.77
N LEU A 79 -8.46 -2.62 -1.42
CA LEU A 79 -7.99 -2.37 -2.80
C LEU A 79 -6.72 -1.54 -2.85
N SER A 80 -6.26 -0.93 -1.74
CA SER A 80 -4.96 -0.26 -1.73
C SER A 80 -3.84 -1.30 -1.76
N ILE A 81 -3.05 -1.26 -2.82
CA ILE A 81 -1.74 -1.88 -2.82
C ILE A 81 -0.84 -0.97 -1.95
N PRO A 82 -0.23 -1.47 -0.86
CA PRO A 82 0.72 -0.70 -0.06
C PRO A 82 1.86 -0.17 -0.90
N LEU A 83 2.39 1.02 -0.57
CA LEU A 83 3.43 1.68 -1.37
C LEU A 83 4.67 0.81 -1.54
N GLU A 84 5.02 0.03 -0.53
CA GLU A 84 6.17 -0.87 -0.50
C GLU A 84 6.02 -2.00 -1.52
N ARG A 85 4.78 -2.44 -1.81
CA ARG A 85 4.49 -3.46 -2.82
C ARG A 85 4.35 -2.89 -4.23
N ARG A 86 4.32 -1.56 -4.36
CA ARG A 86 4.25 -0.86 -5.66
C ARG A 86 5.62 -0.67 -6.29
N LEU A 87 6.69 -0.78 -5.51
CA LEU A 87 8.06 -0.52 -5.94
C LEU A 87 8.84 -1.84 -5.95
N CYS A 88 9.28 -2.27 -7.13
CA CYS A 88 9.99 -3.53 -7.28
C CYS A 88 11.18 -3.36 -8.22
N TYR A 89 12.38 -3.70 -7.75
CA TYR A 89 13.57 -3.79 -8.60
C TYR A 89 13.78 -5.23 -9.06
N ASP A 90 13.89 -5.43 -10.37
CA ASP A 90 14.23 -6.72 -10.97
C ASP A 90 15.73 -6.74 -11.35
N PRO A 91 16.57 -7.51 -10.63
CA PRO A 91 18.00 -7.58 -10.91
C PRO A 91 18.33 -8.34 -12.20
N GLN A 92 17.42 -9.14 -12.77
CA GLN A 92 17.68 -9.85 -14.02
C GLN A 92 17.60 -8.91 -15.23
N GLN A 93 16.68 -7.95 -15.16
CA GLN A 93 16.44 -6.97 -16.22
C GLN A 93 17.10 -5.61 -15.96
N ASP A 94 17.66 -5.42 -14.76
CA ASP A 94 18.17 -4.12 -14.28
C ASP A 94 17.13 -3.01 -14.41
N LEU A 95 15.91 -3.34 -13.96
CA LEU A 95 14.71 -2.54 -14.19
C LEU A 95 13.93 -2.33 -12.90
N PHE A 96 13.62 -1.06 -12.61
CA PHE A 96 12.78 -0.66 -11.50
C PHE A 96 11.33 -0.41 -11.95
N PHE A 97 10.44 -1.29 -11.50
CA PHE A 97 9.01 -1.21 -11.72
C PHE A 97 8.34 -0.38 -10.63
N VAL A 98 7.59 0.63 -11.04
CA VAL A 98 6.83 1.53 -10.16
C VAL A 98 5.36 1.46 -10.55
N ASN A 99 4.53 0.87 -9.70
CA ASN A 99 3.09 0.77 -9.94
C ASN A 99 2.30 1.79 -9.11
N PHE A 100 2.01 2.98 -9.64
CA PHE A 100 1.13 3.97 -8.98
C PHE A 100 -0.33 3.85 -9.39
N GLU A 101 -0.76 2.70 -9.93
CA GLU A 101 -2.13 2.52 -10.36
C GLU A 101 -3.14 2.73 -9.22
N GLY A 102 -4.13 3.59 -9.45
CA GLY A 102 -5.16 3.92 -8.46
C GLY A 102 -4.67 4.71 -7.24
N MET A 103 -3.39 5.12 -7.21
CA MET A 103 -2.85 5.90 -6.10
C MET A 103 -3.31 7.36 -6.19
N SER A 104 -3.63 7.97 -5.05
CA SER A 104 -4.05 9.37 -4.95
C SER A 104 -3.09 10.13 -4.05
N ILE A 105 -2.43 11.17 -4.56
CA ILE A 105 -1.56 12.05 -3.76
C ILE A 105 -2.35 13.28 -3.33
N ARG A 106 -2.57 13.41 -2.02
CA ARG A 106 -3.39 14.48 -1.42
C ARG A 106 -2.63 15.37 -0.46
N SER A 107 -1.38 15.04 -0.15
CA SER A 107 -0.53 15.78 0.77
C SER A 107 0.95 15.72 0.38
N ALA A 108 1.73 16.72 0.81
CA ALA A 108 3.19 16.71 0.64
C ALA A 108 3.85 15.50 1.35
N LYS A 109 3.29 15.06 2.49
CA LYS A 109 3.76 13.88 3.21
C LYS A 109 3.71 12.60 2.37
N GLU A 110 2.74 12.47 1.46
CA GLU A 110 2.68 11.32 0.55
C GLU A 110 3.78 11.37 -0.52
N ILE A 111 4.16 12.57 -0.97
CA ILE A 111 5.29 12.78 -1.87
C ILE A 111 6.60 12.38 -1.19
N ASP A 112 6.80 12.80 0.06
CA ASP A 112 7.97 12.43 0.85
C ASP A 112 8.05 10.91 1.09
N ARG A 113 6.93 10.26 1.40
CA ARG A 113 6.88 8.79 1.54
C ARG A 113 7.25 8.07 0.25
N ILE A 114 6.83 8.58 -0.91
CA ILE A 114 7.24 8.03 -2.22
C ILE A 114 8.76 8.14 -2.38
N ARG A 115 9.33 9.33 -2.13
CA ARG A 115 10.78 9.55 -2.21
C ARG A 115 11.55 8.58 -1.32
N GLU A 116 11.17 8.51 -0.04
CA GLU A 116 11.81 7.64 0.96
C GLU A 116 11.73 6.17 0.56
N GLN A 117 10.56 5.72 0.08
CA GLN A 117 10.41 4.31 -0.31
C GLN A 117 11.22 3.96 -1.56
N VAL A 118 11.34 4.87 -2.54
CA VAL A 118 12.24 4.68 -3.70
C VAL A 118 13.70 4.59 -3.22
N GLU A 119 14.12 5.47 -2.33
CA GLU A 119 15.48 5.46 -1.76
C GLU A 119 15.77 4.15 -1.01
N VAL A 120 14.82 3.66 -0.21
CA VAL A 120 14.93 2.36 0.48
C VAL A 120 15.05 1.19 -0.51
N CYS A 121 14.23 1.16 -1.56
CA CYS A 121 14.25 0.09 -2.56
C CYS A 121 15.56 0.05 -3.36
N LEU A 122 16.13 1.22 -3.69
CA LEU A 122 17.30 1.32 -4.57
C LEU A 122 18.64 1.43 -3.82
N ALA A 123 18.63 1.71 -2.52
CA ALA A 123 19.84 1.70 -1.67
C ALA A 123 20.71 0.44 -1.83
N PRO A 124 20.18 -0.81 -1.83
CA PRO A 124 21.00 -2.01 -1.98
C PRO A 124 21.52 -2.25 -3.41
N VAL A 125 21.00 -1.53 -4.42
CA VAL A 125 21.35 -1.75 -5.83
C VAL A 125 22.73 -1.15 -6.15
N GLY A 126 23.07 -0.01 -5.55
CA GLY A 126 24.41 0.60 -5.64
C GLY A 126 24.76 1.24 -6.98
N HIS A 127 23.84 1.29 -7.94
CA HIS A 127 24.00 1.97 -9.23
C HIS A 127 22.66 2.55 -9.72
N ARG A 128 22.69 3.31 -10.82
CA ARG A 128 21.49 3.84 -11.47
C ARG A 128 20.85 2.77 -12.34
N VAL A 129 19.53 2.76 -12.40
CA VAL A 129 18.73 1.71 -13.06
C VAL A 129 17.76 2.29 -14.08
N ALA A 130 17.31 1.49 -15.04
CA ALA A 130 16.16 1.90 -15.86
C ALA A 130 14.88 1.85 -15.01
N ALA A 131 13.89 2.70 -15.28
CA ALA A 131 12.63 2.71 -14.56
C ALA A 131 11.41 2.78 -15.49
N ILE A 132 10.34 2.05 -15.12
CA ILE A 132 9.04 2.13 -15.79
C ILE A 132 7.94 2.43 -14.76
N VAL A 133 7.11 3.43 -15.03
CA VAL A 133 6.07 3.91 -14.09
C VAL A 133 4.66 3.77 -14.66
N ASN A 134 3.80 3.07 -13.94
CA ASN A 134 2.36 2.98 -14.20
C ASN A 134 1.61 4.09 -13.47
N TYR A 135 0.87 4.93 -14.21
CA TYR A 135 0.01 5.99 -13.69
C TYR A 135 -1.49 5.78 -14.04
N ASP A 136 -1.92 4.56 -14.33
CA ASP A 136 -3.35 4.28 -14.57
C ASP A 136 -4.20 4.60 -13.33
N ASN A 137 -5.34 5.26 -13.51
CA ASN A 137 -6.20 5.70 -12.40
C ASN A 137 -5.46 6.51 -11.30
N PHE A 138 -4.28 7.06 -11.57
CA PHE A 138 -3.54 7.90 -10.64
C PHE A 138 -4.17 9.29 -10.55
N SER A 139 -4.19 9.87 -9.36
CA SER A 139 -4.62 11.26 -9.15
C SER A 139 -3.69 12.01 -8.21
N ILE A 140 -3.61 13.33 -8.42
CA ILE A 140 -2.82 14.23 -7.59
C ILE A 140 -3.56 15.57 -7.47
N THR A 141 -3.61 16.13 -6.26
CA THR A 141 -4.19 17.46 -6.03
C THR A 141 -3.40 18.52 -6.85
N PRO A 142 -4.06 19.44 -7.58
CA PRO A 142 -3.37 20.35 -8.50
C PRO A 142 -2.18 21.12 -7.92
N GLU A 143 -2.26 21.55 -6.66
CA GLU A 143 -1.22 22.34 -5.98
C GLU A 143 0.02 21.50 -5.64
N LEU A 144 -0.11 20.17 -5.64
CA LEU A 144 0.97 19.23 -5.35
C LEU A 144 1.73 18.78 -6.60
N LEU A 145 1.25 19.15 -7.80
CA LEU A 145 1.87 18.75 -9.06
C LEU A 145 3.30 19.27 -9.18
N GLU A 146 3.53 20.52 -8.79
CA GLU A 146 4.87 21.14 -8.82
C GLU A 146 5.84 20.52 -7.80
N PRO A 147 5.49 20.37 -6.51
CA PRO A 147 6.30 19.61 -5.55
C PRO A 147 6.58 18.18 -6.00
N TYR A 148 5.60 17.50 -6.59
CA TYR A 148 5.75 16.13 -7.08
C TYR A 148 6.75 16.07 -8.25
N ALA A 149 6.65 16.98 -9.21
CA ALA A 149 7.57 17.05 -10.33
C ALA A 149 9.01 17.33 -9.86
N GLU A 150 9.19 18.16 -8.83
CA GLU A 150 10.51 18.40 -8.24
C GLU A 150 11.09 17.15 -7.56
N MET A 151 10.28 16.42 -6.81
CA MET A 151 10.68 15.14 -6.23
C MET A 151 11.09 14.14 -7.34
N VAL A 152 10.30 14.04 -8.41
CA VAL A 152 10.62 13.18 -9.56
C VAL A 152 11.94 13.61 -10.22
N ARG A 153 12.21 14.90 -10.36
CA ARG A 153 13.49 15.42 -10.87
C ARG A 153 14.67 14.88 -10.07
N GLY A 154 14.58 14.96 -8.74
CA GLY A 154 15.60 14.46 -7.83
C GLY A 154 15.80 12.95 -7.92
N LEU A 155 14.74 12.17 -8.14
CA LEU A 155 14.84 10.73 -8.36
C LEU A 155 15.49 10.39 -9.70
N VAL A 156 15.05 11.04 -10.78
CA VAL A 156 15.61 10.83 -12.13
C VAL A 156 17.10 11.10 -12.14
N HIS A 157 17.53 12.22 -11.55
CA HIS A 157 18.94 12.60 -11.53
C HIS A 157 19.81 11.67 -10.69
N ARG A 158 19.30 11.13 -9.57
CA ARG A 158 20.10 10.32 -8.64
C ARG A 158 20.08 8.82 -8.95
N HIS A 159 18.93 8.31 -9.42
CA HIS A 159 18.67 6.87 -9.44
C HIS A 159 18.41 6.28 -10.81
N TYR A 160 18.03 7.08 -11.82
CA TYR A 160 17.58 6.50 -13.10
C TYR A 160 18.56 6.74 -14.24
N THR A 161 18.90 5.71 -15.02
CA THR A 161 19.59 5.87 -16.31
C THR A 161 18.59 6.35 -17.37
N ALA A 162 17.41 5.74 -17.39
CA ALA A 162 16.29 6.10 -18.24
C ALA A 162 14.97 5.88 -17.48
N VAL A 163 13.92 6.62 -17.87
CA VAL A 163 12.58 6.43 -17.31
C VAL A 163 11.50 6.58 -18.39
N THR A 164 10.57 5.64 -18.43
CA THR A 164 9.33 5.74 -19.21
C THR A 164 8.11 5.58 -18.32
N ARG A 165 6.97 6.08 -18.80
CA ARG A 165 5.75 6.21 -18.02
C ARG A 165 4.56 5.83 -18.90
N TYR A 166 3.49 5.29 -18.34
CA TYR A 166 2.27 5.09 -19.10
C TYR A 166 1.01 5.40 -18.28
N THR A 167 -0.02 5.86 -18.99
CA THR A 167 -1.35 6.10 -18.44
C THR A 167 -2.38 6.15 -19.57
N THR A 168 -3.51 5.49 -19.34
CA THR A 168 -4.70 5.53 -20.18
C THR A 168 -5.41 6.90 -20.12
N SER A 169 -5.17 7.71 -19.07
CA SER A 169 -5.77 9.04 -18.91
C SER A 169 -5.05 10.09 -19.76
N THR A 170 -5.72 10.59 -20.80
CA THR A 170 -5.19 11.65 -21.68
C THR A 170 -4.99 12.97 -20.95
N PHE A 171 -5.88 13.32 -20.02
CA PHE A 171 -5.77 14.54 -19.22
C PHE A 171 -4.59 14.51 -18.25
N LEU A 172 -4.41 13.41 -17.52
CA LEU A 172 -3.26 13.24 -16.64
C LEU A 172 -1.96 13.27 -17.45
N ARG A 173 -1.98 12.67 -18.65
CA ARG A 173 -0.83 12.65 -19.55
C ARG A 173 -0.37 14.06 -19.93
N ALA A 174 -1.32 14.92 -20.31
CA ALA A 174 -1.02 16.31 -20.64
C ALA A 174 -0.45 17.07 -19.43
N ARG A 175 -1.15 17.05 -18.30
CA ARG A 175 -0.73 17.82 -17.11
C ARG A 175 0.61 17.36 -16.52
N LEU A 176 0.80 16.05 -16.38
CA LEU A 176 2.05 15.51 -15.88
C LEU A 176 3.17 15.70 -16.89
N GLY A 177 2.86 15.58 -18.19
CA GLY A 177 3.79 15.90 -19.27
C GLY A 177 4.34 17.32 -19.16
N ASP A 178 3.45 18.31 -19.03
CA ASP A 178 3.83 19.72 -18.90
C ASP A 178 4.67 19.99 -17.65
N ALA A 179 4.23 19.47 -16.49
CA ALA A 179 4.93 19.68 -15.21
C ALA A 179 6.35 19.07 -15.21
N LEU A 180 6.54 17.91 -15.85
CA LEU A 180 7.86 17.29 -15.99
C LEU A 180 8.73 18.03 -17.00
N ALA A 181 8.17 18.42 -18.15
CA ALA A 181 8.89 19.13 -19.20
C ALA A 181 9.40 20.50 -18.72
N ASN A 182 8.60 21.22 -17.93
CA ASN A 182 8.99 22.50 -17.30
C ASN A 182 10.21 22.38 -16.37
N ARG A 183 10.57 21.15 -15.96
CA ARG A 183 11.71 20.85 -15.09
C ARG A 183 12.83 20.09 -15.83
N GLU A 184 12.85 20.19 -17.15
CA GLU A 184 13.83 19.56 -18.03
C GLU A 184 13.86 18.03 -17.93
N ILE A 185 12.77 17.41 -17.46
CA ILE A 185 12.61 15.97 -17.42
C ILE A 185 11.88 15.55 -18.68
N ALA A 186 12.49 14.69 -19.49
CA ALA A 186 11.80 14.10 -20.61
C ALA A 186 10.59 13.29 -20.10
N PRO A 187 9.35 13.67 -20.48
CA PRO A 187 8.17 13.07 -19.88
C PRO A 187 8.03 11.60 -20.26
N HIS A 188 8.27 11.23 -21.53
CA HIS A 188 8.16 9.85 -22.03
C HIS A 188 6.90 9.13 -21.51
N LEU A 189 5.74 9.80 -21.60
CA LEU A 189 4.44 9.23 -21.24
C LEU A 189 3.76 8.60 -22.46
N PHE A 190 3.33 7.35 -22.31
CA PHE A 190 2.66 6.56 -23.33
C PHE A 190 1.23 6.19 -22.92
N ALA A 191 0.45 5.70 -23.89
CA ALA A 191 -0.92 5.26 -23.65
C ALA A 191 -0.99 3.84 -23.06
N ASP A 192 0.06 3.04 -23.29
CA ASP A 192 0.07 1.61 -22.98
C ASP A 192 1.47 1.16 -22.51
N PRO A 193 1.55 0.02 -21.78
CA PRO A 193 2.80 -0.52 -21.27
C PRO A 193 3.79 -0.96 -22.36
N ALA A 194 3.29 -1.49 -23.49
CA ALA A 194 4.15 -2.05 -24.53
C ALA A 194 4.97 -0.95 -25.22
N SER A 195 4.33 0.18 -25.55
CA SER A 195 4.99 1.37 -26.08
C SER A 195 6.01 1.94 -25.09
N ALA A 196 5.68 1.97 -23.79
CA ALA A 196 6.59 2.45 -22.76
C ALA A 196 7.82 1.55 -22.58
N MET A 197 7.64 0.22 -22.66
CA MET A 197 8.75 -0.73 -22.59
C MET A 197 9.66 -0.63 -23.81
N ALA A 198 9.09 -0.63 -25.03
CA ALA A 198 9.85 -0.52 -26.26
C ALA A 198 10.70 0.76 -26.31
N LYS A 199 10.17 1.89 -25.81
CA LYS A 199 10.97 3.12 -25.69
C LYS A 199 12.07 2.99 -24.64
N LEU A 200 11.80 2.35 -23.52
CA LEU A 200 12.78 2.20 -22.44
C LEU A 200 13.97 1.34 -22.89
N GLU A 201 13.70 0.24 -23.57
CA GLU A 201 14.73 -0.62 -24.17
C GLU A 201 15.60 0.16 -25.16
N ALA A 202 14.99 1.02 -26.00
CA ALA A 202 15.74 1.86 -26.94
C ALA A 202 16.62 2.91 -26.25
N LEU A 203 16.17 3.47 -25.10
CA LEU A 203 16.96 4.42 -24.31
C LEU A 203 18.10 3.72 -23.58
N ASN A 204 17.83 2.55 -22.99
CA ASN A 204 18.81 1.80 -22.20
C ASN A 204 19.84 1.07 -23.07
N GLY A 205 19.46 0.65 -24.29
CA GLY A 205 20.36 0.01 -25.26
C GLY A 205 21.28 0.99 -26.00
N GLY A 206 20.99 2.30 -25.98
CA GLY A 206 21.77 3.33 -26.67
C GLY A 206 23.11 3.67 -26.02
N GLU A 207 23.34 3.29 -24.76
CA GLU A 207 24.59 3.55 -24.04
C GLU A 207 25.66 2.44 -24.19
N LYS A 208 25.37 1.37 -24.94
CA LYS A 208 26.29 0.22 -25.15
C LYS A 208 27.07 0.24 -26.48
N GLN A 209 27.19 1.37 -27.18
CA GLN A 209 28.02 1.50 -28.40
C GLN A 209 29.17 2.47 -28.22
#